data_AF-A0A963VVS5-F1
#
_entry.id   AF-A0A963VVS5-F1
#
_cell.length_a   1.000
_cell.length_b   1.000
_cell.length_c   1.000
_cell.angle_alpha   90.00
_cell.angle_beta   90.00
_cell.angle_gamma   90.00
#
_symmetry.space_group_name_H-M   'P 1'
#
loop_
_entity.id
_entity.type
_entity.pdbx_description
1 polymer ?
#
loop_
_entity_poly.entity_id
_entity_poly.type
_entity_poly.pdbx_seq_one_letter_code
_entity_poly.pdbx_strand_id
1 'polypeptide(L)'
;MAVLPFRPTPFFANKDRAFWQLQIGGWGGAMVLRAMTSVANEKPLSFLALVLIATITGFSISLILSVVYRQLINRRPLVTWGLTAIALAIAVSISAFVNGWVISLYQAGSETSFAKLFFGVFYIDLTLLGAWSGLYYAINFYLQVEEQADQLMRLESQATSAQLAMLRYQLNPHFLFNTLNSIGGLIEEGAATRAERMVASLSTFLRTTLT
;
A
#
# COMPACT_ATOMS: atom_id res chain seq x y z
N MET A 1 17.27 11.05 32.77
CA MET A 1 17.50 10.50 31.42
C MET A 1 16.17 10.05 30.86
N ALA A 2 15.58 10.79 29.93
CA ALA A 2 14.34 10.39 29.28
C ALA A 2 14.67 9.28 28.27
N VAL A 3 14.22 8.05 28.58
CA VAL A 3 14.32 6.92 27.66
C VAL A 3 13.31 7.20 26.55
N LEU A 4 13.80 7.62 25.38
CA LEU A 4 12.98 7.74 24.19
C LEU A 4 12.34 6.36 23.91
N PRO A 5 11.00 6.25 23.86
CA PRO A 5 10.38 4.99 23.55
C PRO A 5 10.77 4.61 22.12
N PHE A 6 11.47 3.50 21.96
CA PHE A 6 11.68 2.86 20.66
C PHE A 6 10.31 2.50 20.11
N ARG A 7 9.71 3.40 19.32
CA ARG A 7 8.60 3.02 18.45
C ARG A 7 9.22 2.27 17.29
N PRO A 8 9.00 0.95 17.13
CA PRO A 8 9.47 0.25 15.96
C PRO A 8 8.85 0.93 14.75
N THR A 9 9.67 1.53 13.90
CA THR A 9 9.19 2.03 12.61
C THR A 9 8.61 0.83 11.86
N PRO A 10 7.35 0.88 11.38
CA PRO A 10 6.78 -0.22 10.63
C PRO A 10 7.69 -0.55 9.44
N PHE A 11 7.82 -1.83 9.10
CA PHE A 11 8.76 -2.30 8.06
C PHE A 11 8.59 -1.54 6.73
N PHE A 12 7.35 -1.14 6.41
CA PHE A 12 7.00 -0.37 5.21
C PHE A 12 7.04 1.15 5.38
N ALA A 13 7.49 1.69 6.52
CA ALA A 13 7.67 3.14 6.72
C ALA A 13 8.59 3.77 5.67
N ASN A 14 9.58 3.00 5.20
CA ASN A 14 10.40 3.37 4.05
C ASN A 14 10.24 2.30 2.96
N LYS A 15 9.37 2.59 2.00
CA LYS A 15 9.03 1.70 0.89
C LYS A 15 10.24 1.26 0.08
N ASP A 16 11.21 2.16 -0.15
CA ASP A 16 12.40 1.84 -0.92
C ASP A 16 13.33 0.91 -0.14
N ARG A 17 13.51 1.13 1.17
CA ARG A 17 14.28 0.22 2.03
C ARG A 17 13.64 -1.17 2.11
N ALA A 18 12.33 -1.22 2.30
CA ALA A 18 11.57 -2.48 2.34
C ALA A 18 11.69 -3.24 1.02
N PHE A 19 11.58 -2.52 -0.12
CA PHE A 19 11.78 -3.10 -1.45
C PHE A 19 13.15 -3.75 -1.59
N TRP A 20 14.24 -3.03 -1.27
CA TRP A 20 15.59 -3.58 -1.38
C TRP A 20 15.83 -4.76 -0.43
N GLN A 21 15.31 -4.72 0.79
CA GLN A 21 15.41 -5.84 1.73
C GLN A 21 14.70 -7.09 1.22
N LEU A 22 13.49 -6.95 0.68
CA LEU A 22 12.73 -8.06 0.10
C LEU A 22 13.38 -8.55 -1.20
N GLN A 23 13.92 -7.65 -2.02
CA GLN A 23 14.57 -7.98 -3.28
C GLN A 23 15.86 -8.78 -3.04
N ILE A 24 16.75 -8.28 -2.18
CA ILE A 24 18.01 -8.95 -1.83
C ILE A 24 17.74 -10.22 -1.04
N GLY A 25 16.81 -10.18 -0.08
CA GLY A 25 16.45 -11.33 0.74
C GLY A 25 15.79 -12.44 -0.08
N GLY A 26 14.87 -12.10 -0.98
CA GLY A 26 14.17 -13.06 -1.83
C GLY A 26 15.09 -13.74 -2.84
N TRP A 27 15.87 -12.97 -3.60
CA TRP A 27 16.82 -13.54 -4.56
C TRP A 27 18.00 -14.22 -3.90
N GLY A 28 18.51 -13.68 -2.78
CA GLY A 28 19.54 -14.32 -1.97
C GLY A 28 19.07 -15.65 -1.39
N GLY A 29 17.86 -15.71 -0.85
CA GLY A 29 17.24 -16.94 -0.37
C GLY A 29 17.03 -17.96 -1.49
N ALA A 30 16.52 -17.53 -2.65
CA ALA A 30 16.37 -18.39 -3.82
C ALA A 30 17.71 -18.94 -4.34
N MET A 31 18.76 -18.11 -4.35
CA MET A 31 20.12 -18.51 -4.71
C MET A 31 20.68 -19.56 -3.76
N VAL A 32 20.60 -19.31 -2.45
CA VAL A 32 21.06 -20.25 -1.41
C VAL A 32 20.31 -21.57 -1.52
N LEU A 33 18.99 -21.53 -1.64
CA LEU A 33 18.17 -22.73 -1.80
C LEU A 33 18.57 -23.52 -3.05
N ARG A 34 18.72 -22.86 -4.20
CA ARG A 34 19.15 -23.52 -5.45
C ARG A 34 20.57 -24.08 -5.35
N ALA A 35 21.48 -23.36 -4.70
CA ALA A 35 22.84 -23.83 -4.46
C ALA A 35 22.84 -25.07 -3.55
N MET A 36 22.10 -25.05 -2.44
CA MET A 36 21.95 -26.20 -1.54
C MET A 36 21.34 -27.41 -2.26
N THR A 37 20.28 -27.20 -3.05
CA THR A 37 19.67 -28.25 -3.86
C THR A 37 20.67 -28.82 -4.88
N SER A 38 21.54 -27.99 -5.47
CA SER A 38 22.56 -28.49 -6.40
C SER A 38 23.62 -29.36 -5.71
N VAL A 39 24.07 -28.97 -4.50
CA VAL A 39 25.02 -29.73 -3.69
C VAL A 39 24.38 -31.04 -3.21
N ALA A 40 23.13 -30.99 -2.76
CA ALA A 40 22.37 -32.16 -2.31
C ALA A 40 22.11 -33.18 -3.44
N ASN A 41 22.00 -32.71 -4.68
CA ASN A 41 21.86 -33.57 -5.86
C ASN A 41 23.21 -33.94 -6.50
N GLU A 42 24.31 -33.81 -5.75
CA GLU A 42 25.67 -34.17 -6.17
C GLU A 42 26.09 -33.54 -7.52
N LYS A 43 25.57 -32.34 -7.82
CA LYS A 43 25.96 -31.63 -9.04
C LYS A 43 27.40 -31.12 -8.92
N PRO A 44 28.16 -31.08 -10.02
CA PRO A 44 29.50 -30.52 -10.03
C PRO A 44 29.49 -29.04 -9.62
N LEU A 45 30.58 -28.56 -9.02
CA LEU A 45 30.71 -27.17 -8.55
C LEU A 45 30.52 -26.13 -9.68
N SER A 46 30.81 -26.49 -10.92
CA SER A 46 30.54 -25.67 -12.11
C SER A 46 29.05 -25.33 -12.27
N PHE A 47 28.14 -26.15 -11.74
CA PHE A 47 26.70 -25.87 -11.74
C PHE A 47 26.34 -24.63 -10.89
N LEU A 48 27.15 -24.28 -9.88
CA LEU A 48 26.93 -23.06 -9.09
C LEU A 48 27.05 -21.80 -9.95
N ALA A 49 27.87 -21.81 -11.00
CA ALA A 49 27.93 -20.70 -11.95
C ALA A 49 26.59 -20.51 -12.69
N LEU A 50 25.90 -21.60 -13.04
CA LEU A 50 24.55 -21.55 -13.63
C LEU A 50 23.53 -20.96 -12.65
N VAL A 51 23.58 -21.38 -11.38
CA VAL A 51 22.71 -20.84 -10.33
C VAL A 51 22.93 -19.33 -10.17
N LEU A 52 24.18 -18.89 -10.18
CA LEU A 52 24.54 -17.47 -10.07
C LEU A 52 24.06 -16.66 -11.28
N ILE A 53 24.28 -17.15 -12.50
CA ILE A 53 23.79 -16.50 -13.73
C ILE A 53 22.25 -16.40 -13.72
N ALA A 54 21.55 -17.47 -13.35
CA ALA A 54 20.10 -17.48 -13.27
C ALA A 54 19.57 -16.52 -12.21
N THR A 55 20.25 -16.41 -11.07
CA THR A 55 19.91 -15.46 -10.00
C THR A 55 20.10 -14.03 -10.46
N ILE A 56 21.22 -13.69 -11.10
CA ILE A 56 21.49 -12.34 -11.62
C ILE A 56 20.49 -11.97 -12.71
N THR A 57 20.18 -12.90 -13.61
CA THR A 57 19.21 -12.70 -14.70
C THR A 57 17.83 -12.39 -14.13
N GLY A 58 17.35 -13.24 -13.21
CA GLY A 58 16.05 -13.04 -12.57
C GLY A 58 15.99 -11.77 -11.70
N PHE A 59 17.06 -11.46 -10.96
CA PHE A 59 17.17 -10.22 -10.20
C PHE A 59 17.08 -8.99 -11.10
N SER A 60 17.77 -8.99 -12.23
CA SER A 60 17.75 -7.89 -13.20
C SER A 60 16.37 -7.73 -13.85
N ILE A 61 15.75 -8.84 -14.26
CA ILE A 61 14.41 -8.83 -14.85
C ILE A 61 13.35 -8.34 -13.86
N SER A 62 13.44 -8.77 -12.60
CA SER A 62 12.50 -8.30 -11.56
C SER A 62 12.66 -6.82 -11.22
N LEU A 63 13.87 -6.24 -11.33
CA LEU A 63 14.04 -4.78 -11.25
C LEU A 63 13.32 -4.07 -12.38
N ILE A 64 13.45 -4.55 -13.61
CA ILE A 64 12.73 -3.98 -14.78
C ILE A 64 11.21 -4.11 -14.57
N LEU A 65 10.72 -5.28 -14.16
CA LEU A 65 9.31 -5.49 -13.84
C LEU A 65 8.83 -4.54 -12.74
N SER A 66 9.63 -4.26 -11.72
CA SER A 66 9.26 -3.33 -10.65
C SER A 66 8.95 -1.93 -11.16
N VAL A 67 9.74 -1.44 -12.13
CA VAL A 67 9.54 -0.13 -12.76
C VAL A 67 8.26 -0.14 -13.60
N VAL A 68 8.05 -1.20 -14.40
CA VAL A 68 6.84 -1.37 -15.21
C VAL A 68 5.60 -1.40 -14.30
N TYR A 69 5.59 -2.27 -13.28
CA TYR A 69 4.46 -2.40 -12.36
C TYR A 69 4.16 -1.12 -11.59
N ARG A 70 5.19 -0.35 -11.21
CA ARG A 70 5.00 0.97 -10.58
C ARG A 70 4.24 1.95 -11.48
N GLN A 71 4.44 1.89 -12.80
CA GLN A 71 3.70 2.72 -13.76
C GLN A 71 2.28 2.21 -14.03
N LEU A 72 2.09 0.89 -13.96
CA LEU A 72 0.81 0.25 -14.24
C LEU A 72 -0.18 0.34 -13.07
N ILE A 73 0.30 0.31 -11.82
CA ILE A 73 -0.57 0.15 -10.64
C ILE A 73 -1.64 1.24 -10.48
N ASN A 74 -1.37 2.44 -10.98
CA ASN A 74 -2.31 3.58 -10.93
C ASN A 74 -3.21 3.70 -12.18
N ARG A 75 -3.12 2.75 -13.13
CA ARG A 75 -3.96 2.73 -14.34
C ARG A 75 -5.26 1.97 -14.07
N ARG A 76 -6.18 2.01 -15.06
CA ARG A 76 -7.46 1.30 -14.98
C ARG A 76 -7.24 -0.19 -14.75
N PRO A 77 -8.05 -0.87 -13.91
CA PRO A 77 -7.82 -2.26 -13.52
C PRO A 77 -7.61 -3.22 -14.70
N LEU A 78 -8.44 -3.13 -15.74
CA LEU A 78 -8.33 -3.98 -16.93
C LEU A 78 -6.98 -3.82 -17.66
N VAL A 79 -6.49 -2.58 -17.76
CA VAL A 79 -5.21 -2.26 -18.39
C VAL A 79 -4.06 -2.77 -17.51
N THR A 80 -4.16 -2.58 -16.20
CA THR A 80 -3.17 -3.04 -15.23
C THR A 80 -3.00 -4.54 -15.31
N TRP A 81 -4.07 -5.32 -15.14
CA TRP A 81 -3.99 -6.78 -15.15
C TRP A 81 -3.56 -7.33 -16.52
N GLY A 82 -4.07 -6.77 -17.62
CA GLY A 82 -3.71 -7.18 -18.98
C GLY A 82 -2.23 -6.92 -19.29
N LEU A 83 -1.75 -5.70 -19.06
CA LEU A 83 -0.34 -5.37 -19.31
C LEU A 83 0.61 -6.06 -18.34
N THR A 84 0.19 -6.31 -17.09
CA THR A 84 0.99 -7.09 -16.13
C THR A 84 1.16 -8.53 -16.57
N ALA A 85 0.09 -9.17 -17.06
CA ALA A 85 0.17 -10.53 -17.58
C ALA A 85 1.10 -10.59 -18.80
N ILE A 86 1.01 -9.62 -19.72
CA ILE A 86 1.88 -9.52 -20.90
C ILE A 86 3.33 -9.29 -20.47
N ALA A 87 3.59 -8.32 -19.59
CA ALA A 87 4.94 -8.00 -19.12
C ALA A 87 5.57 -9.20 -18.38
N LEU A 88 4.79 -9.90 -17.56
CA LEU A 88 5.24 -11.12 -16.88
C LEU A 88 5.55 -12.23 -17.89
N ALA A 89 4.68 -12.47 -18.86
CA ALA A 89 4.89 -13.49 -19.88
C ALA A 89 6.16 -13.22 -20.71
N ILE A 90 6.40 -11.96 -21.09
CA ILE A 90 7.62 -11.54 -21.80
C ILE A 90 8.85 -11.75 -20.91
N ALA A 91 8.80 -11.28 -19.66
CA ALA A 91 9.89 -11.40 -18.70
C ALA A 91 10.27 -12.86 -18.43
N VAL A 92 9.28 -13.73 -18.20
CA VAL A 92 9.48 -15.17 -18.01
C VAL A 92 10.06 -15.81 -19.27
N SER A 93 9.56 -15.44 -20.46
CA SER A 93 10.06 -15.98 -21.73
C SER A 93 11.53 -15.60 -21.98
N ILE A 94 11.90 -14.35 -21.69
CA ILE A 94 13.29 -13.88 -21.80
C ILE A 94 14.18 -14.61 -20.78
N SER A 95 13.75 -14.69 -19.52
CA SER A 95 14.49 -15.41 -18.47
C SER A 95 14.71 -16.88 -18.86
N ALA A 96 13.65 -17.56 -19.27
CA ALA A 96 13.68 -18.97 -19.65
C ALA A 96 14.56 -19.22 -20.89
N PHE A 97 14.55 -18.29 -21.85
CA PHE A 97 15.42 -18.34 -23.01
C PHE A 97 16.90 -18.22 -22.60
N VAL A 98 17.26 -17.21 -21.79
CA VAL A 98 18.63 -17.01 -21.31
C VAL A 98 19.10 -18.22 -20.51
N ASN A 99 18.33 -18.64 -19.51
CA ASN A 99 18.70 -19.75 -18.66
C ASN A 99 18.76 -21.08 -19.43
N GLY A 100 17.78 -21.36 -20.29
CA GLY A 100 17.77 -22.53 -21.15
C GLY A 100 18.96 -22.57 -22.11
N TRP A 101 19.36 -21.42 -22.65
CA TRP A 101 20.51 -21.30 -23.53
C TRP A 101 21.82 -21.55 -22.78
N VAL A 102 21.99 -20.95 -21.60
CA VAL A 102 23.18 -21.18 -20.76
C VAL A 102 23.29 -22.66 -20.36
N ILE A 103 22.17 -23.30 -20.00
CA ILE A 103 22.15 -24.74 -19.69
C ILE A 103 22.48 -25.58 -20.94
N SER A 104 21.99 -25.20 -22.12
CA SER A 104 22.29 -25.88 -23.38
C SER A 104 23.78 -25.81 -23.73
N LEU A 105 24.45 -24.69 -23.44
CA LEU A 105 25.90 -24.55 -23.61
C LEU A 105 26.67 -25.39 -22.59
N TYR A 106 26.17 -25.46 -21.35
CA TYR A 106 26.77 -26.27 -20.30
C TYR A 106 26.69 -27.78 -20.58
N GLN A 107 25.57 -28.23 -21.14
CA GLN A 107 25.35 -29.63 -21.53
C GLN A 107 25.64 -29.87 -23.02
N ALA A 108 26.57 -29.12 -23.61
CA ALA A 108 26.97 -29.28 -25.00
C ALA A 108 27.38 -30.74 -25.26
N GLY A 109 26.65 -31.42 -26.15
CA GLY A 109 26.83 -32.85 -26.45
C GLY A 109 25.77 -33.79 -25.85
N SER A 110 24.84 -33.28 -25.05
CA SER A 110 23.64 -34.03 -24.62
C SER A 110 22.58 -34.11 -25.73
N GLU A 111 21.81 -35.21 -25.78
CA GLU A 111 20.68 -35.36 -26.72
C GLU A 111 19.43 -34.56 -26.30
N THR A 112 19.51 -33.77 -25.24
CA THR A 112 18.35 -32.99 -24.77
C THR A 112 18.07 -31.83 -25.71
N SER A 113 16.90 -31.86 -26.35
CA SER A 113 16.41 -30.75 -27.17
C SER A 113 16.28 -29.46 -26.36
N PHE A 114 16.69 -28.33 -26.95
CA PHE A 114 16.53 -27.00 -26.38
C PHE A 114 15.09 -26.71 -25.94
N ALA A 115 14.09 -27.20 -26.68
CA ALA A 115 12.69 -27.00 -26.32
C ALA A 115 12.36 -27.60 -24.94
N LYS A 116 12.90 -28.79 -24.62
CA LYS A 116 12.69 -29.43 -23.29
C LYS A 116 13.34 -28.60 -22.18
N LEU A 117 14.56 -28.09 -22.41
CA LEU A 117 15.24 -27.21 -21.47
C LEU A 117 14.47 -25.91 -21.26
N PHE A 118 14.03 -25.27 -22.35
CA PHE A 118 13.23 -24.05 -22.32
C PHE A 118 11.96 -24.23 -21.51
N PHE A 119 11.14 -25.24 -21.80
CA PHE A 119 9.88 -25.45 -21.06
C PHE A 119 10.11 -25.84 -19.60
N GLY A 120 11.17 -26.62 -19.30
CA GLY A 120 11.53 -26.98 -17.93
C GLY A 120 11.92 -25.75 -17.10
N VAL A 121 12.72 -24.85 -17.67
CA VAL A 121 13.11 -23.61 -17.00
C VAL A 121 11.98 -22.59 -16.99
N PHE A 122 11.17 -22.53 -18.04
CA PHE A 122 10.00 -21.65 -18.13
C PHE A 122 9.05 -21.86 -16.96
N TYR A 123 8.78 -23.12 -16.60
CA TYR A 123 7.94 -23.42 -15.44
C TYR A 123 8.53 -22.85 -14.15
N ILE A 124 9.83 -23.05 -13.92
CA ILE A 124 10.53 -22.56 -12.72
C ILE A 124 10.53 -21.02 -12.68
N ASP A 125 10.85 -20.38 -13.79
CA ASP A 125 10.91 -18.92 -13.90
C ASP A 125 9.52 -18.29 -13.78
N LEU A 126 8.49 -18.95 -14.31
CA LEU A 126 7.09 -18.54 -14.13
C LEU A 126 6.69 -18.59 -12.67
N THR A 127 7.02 -19.67 -11.95
CA THR A 127 6.70 -19.77 -10.52
C THR A 127 7.43 -18.70 -9.72
N LEU A 128 8.73 -18.51 -9.96
CA LEU A 128 9.54 -17.57 -9.17
C LEU A 128 9.17 -16.11 -9.46
N LEU A 129 9.12 -15.71 -10.73
CA LEU A 129 8.74 -14.35 -11.11
C LEU A 129 7.26 -14.10 -10.85
N GLY A 130 6.39 -15.09 -11.03
CA GLY A 130 4.97 -14.98 -10.70
C GLY A 130 4.73 -14.78 -9.21
N ALA A 131 5.42 -15.55 -8.35
CA ALA A 131 5.37 -15.34 -6.90
C ALA A 131 5.90 -13.97 -6.49
N TRP A 132 7.01 -13.54 -7.09
CA TRP A 132 7.56 -12.20 -6.87
C TRP A 132 6.58 -11.09 -7.29
N SER A 133 5.95 -11.22 -8.47
CA SER A 133 4.95 -10.26 -8.96
C SER A 133 3.72 -10.22 -8.07
N GLY A 134 3.23 -11.38 -7.63
CA GLY A 134 2.12 -11.49 -6.68
C GLY A 134 2.44 -10.78 -5.37
N LEU A 135 3.62 -11.02 -4.80
CA LEU A 135 4.08 -10.36 -3.58
C LEU A 135 4.21 -8.84 -3.76
N TYR A 136 4.76 -8.39 -4.90
CA TYR A 136 4.87 -6.98 -5.22
C TYR A 136 3.50 -6.29 -5.22
N TYR A 137 2.52 -6.87 -5.92
CA TYR A 137 1.17 -6.30 -5.95
C TYR A 137 0.47 -6.38 -4.60
N ALA A 138 0.57 -7.49 -3.88
CA ALA A 138 -0.03 -7.65 -2.56
C ALA A 138 0.43 -6.56 -1.59
N ILE A 139 1.74 -6.31 -1.51
CA ILE A 139 2.30 -5.28 -0.64
C ILE A 139 1.86 -3.88 -1.09
N ASN A 140 1.93 -3.59 -2.39
CA ASN A 140 1.56 -2.25 -2.86
C ASN A 140 0.07 -1.95 -2.69
N PHE A 141 -0.81 -2.92 -2.93
CA PHE A 141 -2.24 -2.76 -2.68
C PHE A 141 -2.55 -2.63 -1.20
N TYR A 142 -1.90 -3.42 -0.34
CA TYR A 142 -2.05 -3.27 1.11
C TYR A 142 -1.73 -1.84 1.57
N LEU A 143 -0.59 -1.29 1.12
CA LEU A 143 -0.18 0.08 1.47
C LEU A 143 -1.14 1.15 0.90
N GLN A 144 -1.65 0.95 -0.32
CA GLN A 144 -2.64 1.88 -0.89
C GLN A 144 -3.95 1.88 -0.10
N VAL A 145 -4.42 0.70 0.33
CA VAL A 145 -5.65 0.57 1.12
C VAL A 145 -5.46 1.21 2.50
N GLU A 146 -4.31 1.01 3.14
CA GLU A 146 -3.97 1.64 4.41
C GLU A 146 -3.96 3.17 4.31
N GLU A 147 -3.31 3.72 3.28
CA GLU A 147 -3.27 5.17 3.04
C GLU A 147 -4.66 5.77 2.75
N GLN A 148 -5.49 5.05 1.98
CA GLN A 148 -6.87 5.47 1.71
C GLN A 148 -7.74 5.44 2.97
N ALA A 149 -7.59 4.44 3.83
CA ALA A 149 -8.31 4.34 5.10
C ALA A 149 -7.95 5.52 6.03
N ASP A 150 -6.66 5.82 6.16
CA ASP A 150 -6.18 6.97 6.94
C ASP A 150 -6.72 8.30 6.40
N GLN A 151 -6.75 8.46 5.08
CA GLN A 151 -7.28 9.65 4.44
C GLN A 151 -8.79 9.79 4.69
N LEU A 152 -9.54 8.70 4.59
CA LEU A 152 -10.98 8.68 4.85
C LEU A 152 -11.29 9.09 6.30
N MET A 153 -10.58 8.52 7.28
CA MET A 153 -10.74 8.88 8.69
C MET A 153 -10.48 10.38 8.95
N ARG A 154 -9.46 10.96 8.29
CA ARG A 154 -9.18 12.40 8.39
C ARG A 154 -10.29 13.25 7.80
N LEU A 155 -10.82 12.86 6.64
CA LEU A 155 -11.92 13.57 5.98
C LEU A 155 -13.21 13.50 6.79
N GLU A 156 -13.54 12.35 7.39
CA GLU A 156 -14.68 12.20 8.29
C GLU A 156 -14.53 13.11 9.52
N SER A 157 -13.36 13.12 10.15
CA SER A 157 -13.09 14.00 11.30
C SER A 157 -13.25 15.50 10.94
N GLN A 158 -12.78 15.90 9.77
CA GLN A 158 -12.97 17.27 9.27
C GLN A 158 -14.44 17.58 9.00
N ALA A 159 -15.19 16.66 8.39
CA ALA A 159 -16.61 16.82 8.13
C ALA A 159 -17.42 16.96 9.44
N THR A 160 -17.16 16.12 10.43
CA THR A 160 -17.79 16.23 11.76
C THR A 160 -17.45 17.55 12.44
N SER A 161 -16.20 17.99 12.36
CA SER A 161 -15.77 19.27 12.93
C SER A 161 -16.47 20.45 12.25
N ALA A 162 -16.63 20.42 10.92
CA ALA A 162 -17.35 21.44 10.16
C ALA A 162 -18.85 21.44 10.50
N GLN A 163 -19.48 20.28 10.68
CA GLN A 163 -20.88 20.17 11.12
C GLN A 163 -21.06 20.79 12.51
N LEU A 164 -20.16 20.50 13.45
CA LEU A 164 -20.20 21.11 14.79
C LEU A 164 -20.00 22.62 14.75
N ALA A 165 -19.10 23.12 13.89
CA ALA A 165 -18.90 24.56 13.71
C ALA A 165 -20.15 25.24 13.11
N MET A 166 -20.79 24.61 12.11
CA MET A 166 -22.04 25.10 11.53
C MET A 166 -23.17 25.13 12.55
N LEU A 167 -23.31 24.07 13.37
CA LEU A 167 -24.33 24.00 14.42
C LEU A 167 -24.12 25.11 15.47
N ARG A 168 -22.86 25.36 15.86
CA ARG A 168 -22.49 26.48 16.72
C ARG A 168 -22.79 27.85 16.09
N TYR A 169 -22.65 27.97 14.76
CA TYR A 169 -22.96 29.22 14.06
C TYR A 169 -24.47 29.48 13.95
N GLN A 170 -25.28 28.42 13.77
CA GLN A 170 -26.74 28.53 13.77
C GLN A 170 -27.29 28.97 15.13
N LEU A 171 -26.65 28.55 16.23
CA LEU A 171 -26.89 29.09 17.56
C LEU A 171 -26.24 30.48 17.68
N ASN A 172 -26.88 31.51 17.12
CA ASN A 172 -26.37 32.89 17.15
C ASN A 172 -26.11 33.34 18.61
N PRO A 173 -24.84 33.38 19.08
CA PRO A 173 -24.56 33.65 20.49
C PRO A 173 -24.90 35.10 20.85
N HIS A 174 -24.79 35.99 19.86
CA HIS A 174 -25.13 37.40 19.99
C HIS A 174 -26.64 37.60 20.17
N PHE A 175 -27.49 36.79 19.53
CA PHE A 175 -28.93 36.80 19.80
C PHE A 175 -29.24 36.45 21.25
N LEU A 176 -28.58 35.42 21.80
CA LEU A 176 -28.74 35.03 23.20
C LEU A 176 -28.28 36.14 24.15
N PHE A 177 -27.08 36.71 23.93
CA PHE A 177 -26.58 37.83 24.73
C PHE A 177 -27.49 39.07 24.66
N ASN A 178 -27.96 39.43 23.47
CA ASN A 178 -28.87 40.57 23.31
C ASN A 178 -30.21 40.33 23.99
N THR A 179 -30.75 39.11 23.90
CA THR A 179 -32.01 38.76 24.55
C THR A 179 -31.86 38.82 26.07
N LEU A 180 -30.76 38.30 26.61
CA LEU A 180 -30.45 38.37 28.05
C LEU A 180 -30.23 39.81 28.53
N ASN A 181 -29.49 40.63 27.79
CA ASN A 181 -29.28 42.04 28.13
C ASN A 181 -30.61 42.83 28.13
N SER A 182 -31.47 42.60 27.14
CA SER A 182 -32.81 43.22 27.10
C SER A 182 -33.70 42.76 28.26
N ILE A 183 -33.62 41.50 28.68
CA ILE A 183 -34.31 41.02 29.90
C ILE A 183 -33.75 41.74 31.13
N GLY A 184 -32.43 41.88 31.25
CA GLY A 184 -31.77 42.61 32.34
C GLY A 184 -32.25 44.07 32.44
N GLY A 185 -32.28 44.79 31.32
CA GLY A 185 -32.80 46.16 31.27
C GLY A 185 -34.27 46.26 31.68
N LEU A 186 -35.13 45.33 31.23
CA LEU A 186 -36.54 45.28 31.66
C LEU A 186 -36.71 45.04 33.16
N ILE A 187 -35.79 44.29 33.79
CA ILE A 187 -35.81 44.08 35.24
C ILE A 187 -35.39 45.35 35.97
N GLU A 188 -34.33 46.03 35.51
CA GLU A 188 -33.86 47.31 36.09
C GLU A 188 -34.91 48.43 35.98
N GLU A 189 -35.67 48.46 34.89
CA GLU A 189 -36.79 49.39 34.68
C GLU A 189 -38.06 49.03 35.49
N GLY A 190 -38.05 47.93 36.25
CA GLY A 190 -39.19 47.47 37.04
C GLY A 190 -40.32 46.80 36.22
N ALA A 191 -40.08 46.48 34.95
CA ALA A 191 -41.05 45.88 34.03
C ALA A 191 -41.10 44.34 34.11
N ALA A 192 -41.27 43.81 35.32
CA ALA A 192 -41.16 42.37 35.62
C ALA A 192 -42.03 41.47 34.71
N THR A 193 -43.28 41.85 34.44
CA THR A 193 -44.20 41.06 33.60
C THR A 193 -43.80 40.98 32.13
N ARG A 194 -42.99 41.92 31.61
CA ARG A 194 -42.42 41.84 30.25
C ARG A 194 -41.17 40.98 30.22
N ALA A 195 -40.30 41.13 31.23
CA ALA A 195 -39.12 40.28 31.39
C ALA A 195 -39.50 38.79 31.47
N GLU A 196 -40.52 38.45 32.26
CA GLU A 196 -40.99 37.07 32.42
C GLU A 196 -41.49 36.46 31.09
N ARG A 197 -42.22 37.24 30.29
CA ARG A 197 -42.66 36.81 28.96
C ARG A 197 -41.49 36.57 27.99
N MET A 198 -40.48 37.44 28.00
CA MET A 198 -39.28 37.24 27.18
C MET A 198 -38.49 35.99 27.59
N VAL A 199 -38.38 35.71 28.89
CA VAL A 199 -37.77 34.47 29.39
C VAL A 199 -38.54 33.24 28.91
N ALA A 200 -39.88 33.26 28.98
CA ALA A 200 -40.71 32.16 28.48
C ALA A 200 -40.56 31.94 26.97
N SER A 201 -40.51 33.02 26.18
CA SER A 201 -40.25 32.94 24.73
C SER A 201 -38.85 32.41 24.41
N LEU A 202 -37.82 32.84 25.14
CA LEU A 202 -36.45 32.34 24.99
C LEU A 202 -36.34 30.85 25.32
N SER A 203 -37.00 30.41 26.40
CA SER A 203 -37.08 28.99 26.79
C SER A 203 -37.77 28.15 25.72
N THR A 204 -38.86 28.66 25.14
CA THR A 204 -39.58 27.99 24.05
C THR A 204 -38.71 27.88 22.80
N PHE A 205 -38.03 28.96 22.40
CA PHE A 205 -37.11 28.99 21.25
C PHE A 205 -35.93 28.03 21.41
N LEU A 206 -35.29 28.01 22.59
CA LEU A 206 -34.20 27.08 22.88
C LEU A 206 -34.67 25.63 22.86
N ARG A 207 -35.87 25.34 23.41
CA ARG A 207 -36.46 24.01 23.35
C ARG A 207 -36.65 23.58 21.89
N THR A 208 -37.31 24.37 21.04
CA THR A 208 -37.50 23.99 19.62
C THR A 208 -36.22 23.92 18.77
N THR A 209 -35.12 24.53 19.22
CA THR A 209 -33.86 24.55 18.45
C THR A 209 -32.85 23.48 18.92
N LEU A 210 -32.91 23.05 20.18
CA LEU A 210 -31.97 22.11 20.80
C LEU A 210 -32.51 20.69 21.01
N THR A 211 -33.83 20.48 20.86
CA THR A 211 -34.47 19.15 20.82
C THR A 211 -34.98 18.86 19.43
#